data_AF-X1DCD6-F1
#
_entry.id   AF-X1DCD6-F1
#
_cell.length_a   1.000
_cell.length_b   1.000
_cell.length_c   1.000
_cell.angle_alpha   90.00
_cell.angle_beta   90.00
_cell.angle_gamma   90.00
#
_symmetry.space_group_name_H-M   'P 1'
#
loop_
_entity.id
_entity.type
_entity.pdbx_description
1 polymer ?
#
loop_
_entity_poly.entity_id
_entity_poly.type
_entity_poly.pdbx_seq_one_letter_code
_entity_poly.pdbx_strand_id
1 'polypeptide(L)'
;YYEGFKSLPEIDTPQRDDCCSKSSWSIYIIKALGGSKIYGKPSVDRNALQKFLQEKNIQTSVHYFPNHLLSIFADYKTKLPFAEGLFNIILSLPMHLKLTNKDVKYVIKCVKEFYK
;
A
#
# COMPACT_ATOMS: atom_id res chain seq x y z
N TYR A 1 6.02 -7.96 -8.47
CA TYR A 1 4.70 -7.69 -7.86
C TYR A 1 3.57 -7.60 -8.88
N TYR A 2 3.62 -6.75 -9.90
CA TYR A 2 2.54 -6.57 -10.89
C TYR A 2 1.86 -7.86 -11.37
N GLU A 3 2.62 -8.77 -11.98
CA GLU A 3 2.07 -10.04 -12.47
C GLU A 3 1.50 -10.91 -11.35
N GLY A 4 2.07 -10.81 -10.16
CA GLY A 4 1.59 -11.50 -8.97
C GLY A 4 0.20 -11.04 -8.55
N PHE A 5 -0.09 -9.73 -8.60
CA PHE A 5 -1.34 -9.14 -8.13
C PHE A 5 -2.39 -8.93 -9.22
N LYS A 6 -2.08 -9.20 -10.49
CA LYS A 6 -2.99 -9.04 -11.63
C LYS A 6 -4.37 -9.69 -11.44
N SER A 7 -4.43 -10.79 -10.69
CA SER A 7 -5.66 -11.54 -10.43
C SER A 7 -6.40 -11.15 -9.14
N LEU A 8 -5.95 -10.11 -8.43
CA LEU A 8 -6.42 -9.77 -7.08
C LEU A 8 -7.14 -8.41 -7.10
N PRO A 9 -8.48 -8.36 -7.25
CA PRO A 9 -9.23 -7.12 -7.43
C PRO A 9 -9.22 -6.21 -6.18
N GLU A 10 -8.88 -6.76 -5.01
CA GLU A 10 -8.77 -6.05 -3.74
C GLU A 10 -7.51 -5.16 -3.67
N ILE A 11 -6.55 -5.37 -4.57
CA ILE A 11 -5.28 -4.62 -4.59
C ILE A 11 -5.16 -3.82 -5.89
N ASP A 12 -4.96 -2.50 -5.75
CA ASP A 12 -4.50 -1.65 -6.84
C ASP A 12 -2.97 -1.48 -6.77
N THR A 13 -2.30 -1.70 -7.89
CA THR A 13 -0.83 -1.60 -8.01
C THR A 13 -0.43 -0.18 -8.45
N PRO A 14 0.81 0.27 -8.18
CA PRO A 14 1.24 1.59 -8.62
C PRO A 14 1.19 1.73 -10.14
N GLN A 15 1.11 2.96 -10.65
CA GLN A 15 1.15 3.21 -12.09
C GLN A 15 2.46 2.68 -12.68
N ARG A 16 2.38 2.00 -13.82
CA ARG A 16 3.57 1.53 -14.54
C ARG A 16 4.28 2.71 -15.21
N ASP A 17 5.60 2.60 -15.33
CA ASP A 17 6.41 3.56 -16.09
C ASP A 17 5.89 3.69 -17.53
N ASP A 18 5.98 4.90 -18.06
CA ASP A 18 5.60 5.24 -19.43
C ASP A 18 6.71 6.08 -20.10
N CYS A 19 6.41 6.66 -21.27
CA CYS A 19 7.39 7.49 -21.99
C CYS A 19 7.71 8.82 -21.28
N CYS A 20 6.85 9.27 -20.37
CA CYS A 20 6.95 10.55 -19.68
C CYS A 20 7.44 10.41 -18.23
N SER A 21 7.35 9.22 -17.63
CA SER A 21 7.76 8.99 -16.24
C SER A 21 8.38 7.62 -16.05
N LYS A 22 9.59 7.60 -15.49
CA LYS A 22 10.33 6.39 -15.11
C LYS A 22 10.69 6.45 -13.63
N SER A 23 10.12 5.56 -12.85
CA SER A 23 10.40 5.43 -11.43
C SER A 23 11.75 4.74 -11.21
N SER A 24 12.48 5.18 -10.18
CA SER A 24 13.61 4.41 -9.63
C SER A 24 13.15 3.24 -8.76
N TRP A 25 11.83 3.12 -8.53
CA TRP A 25 11.20 2.07 -7.74
C TRP A 25 11.74 1.97 -6.31
N SER A 26 12.06 3.11 -5.68
CA SER A 26 12.53 3.15 -4.28
C SER A 26 11.48 2.63 -3.29
N ILE A 27 10.19 2.77 -3.60
CA ILE A 27 9.06 2.28 -2.78
C ILE A 27 8.01 1.66 -3.70
N TYR A 28 7.46 0.51 -3.32
CA TYR A 28 6.35 -0.12 -4.02
C TYR A 28 5.06 -0.01 -3.20
N ILE A 29 4.24 0.99 -3.52
CA ILE A 29 2.99 1.28 -2.81
C ILE A 29 1.82 0.63 -3.53
N ILE A 30 1.08 -0.22 -2.81
CA ILE A 30 -0.22 -0.73 -3.24
C ILE A 30 -1.34 0.04 -2.55
N LYS A 31 -2.57 -0.01 -3.10
CA LYS A 31 -3.78 0.39 -2.38
C LYS A 31 -4.58 -0.87 -2.03
N ALA A 32 -4.83 -1.10 -0.74
CA ALA A 32 -5.64 -2.18 -0.18
C ALA A 32 -7.11 -1.73 -0.09
N LEU A 33 -7.89 -2.11 -1.12
CA LEU A 33 -9.25 -1.67 -1.35
C LEU A 33 -10.32 -2.54 -0.67
N GLY A 34 -9.97 -3.74 -0.19
CA GLY A 34 -10.91 -4.66 0.49
C GLY A 34 -12.15 -5.00 -0.33
N GLY A 35 -12.01 -5.08 -1.66
CA GLY A 35 -13.11 -5.34 -2.59
C GLY A 35 -14.00 -4.12 -2.90
N SER A 36 -13.79 -2.97 -2.23
CA SER A 36 -14.50 -1.72 -2.52
C SER A 36 -13.66 -0.78 -3.38
N LYS A 37 -14.07 -0.53 -4.62
CA LYS A 37 -13.43 0.50 -5.48
C LYS A 37 -13.80 1.94 -5.11
N ILE A 38 -14.43 2.15 -3.96
CA ILE A 38 -14.84 3.48 -3.51
C ILE A 38 -13.70 4.11 -2.72
N TYR A 39 -12.99 5.01 -3.37
CA TYR A 39 -11.97 5.84 -2.75
C TYR A 39 -12.59 6.75 -1.68
N GLY A 40 -11.99 6.81 -0.48
CA GLY A 40 -12.40 7.75 0.59
C GLY A 40 -13.08 7.11 1.80
N LYS A 41 -13.33 5.80 1.82
CA LYS A 41 -13.77 5.09 3.03
C LYS A 41 -12.57 4.41 3.71
N PRO A 42 -12.44 4.45 5.05
CA PRO A 42 -11.38 3.72 5.75
C PRO A 42 -11.47 2.24 5.43
N SER A 43 -10.41 1.63 4.89
CA SER A 43 -10.34 0.19 4.77
C SER A 43 -9.82 -0.36 6.09
N VAL A 44 -10.69 -1.03 6.85
CA VAL A 44 -10.32 -1.89 7.99
C VAL A 44 -9.24 -2.91 7.55
N ASP A 45 -9.27 -3.19 6.26
CA ASP A 45 -8.45 -4.10 5.51
C ASP A 45 -6.95 -3.75 5.46
N ARG A 46 -6.55 -2.48 5.27
CA ARG A 46 -5.11 -2.13 5.17
C ARG A 46 -4.36 -2.45 6.46
N ASN A 47 -4.90 -2.03 7.61
CA ASN A 47 -4.28 -2.28 8.91
C ASN A 47 -4.27 -3.78 9.26
N ALA A 48 -5.34 -4.50 8.93
CA ALA A 48 -5.43 -5.95 9.11
C ALA A 48 -4.40 -6.68 8.23
N LEU A 49 -4.25 -6.29 6.96
CA LEU A 49 -3.23 -6.81 6.06
C LEU A 49 -1.82 -6.52 6.59
N GLN A 50 -1.56 -5.29 7.04
CA GLN A 50 -0.25 -4.92 7.61
C GLN A 50 0.09 -5.80 8.82
N LYS A 51 -0.86 -6.01 9.75
CA LYS A 51 -0.68 -6.88 10.91
C LYS A 51 -0.46 -8.33 10.51
N PHE A 52 -1.26 -8.86 9.59
CA PHE A 52 -1.11 -10.22 9.07
C PHE A 52 0.26 -10.44 8.43
N LEU A 53 0.73 -9.49 7.60
CA LEU A 53 2.05 -9.55 6.99
C LEU A 53 3.17 -9.48 8.03
N GLN A 54 3.00 -8.66 9.07
CA GLN A 54 3.95 -8.61 10.20
C GLN A 54 4.06 -9.96 10.91
N GLU A 55 2.94 -10.64 11.18
CA GLU A 55 2.91 -12.00 11.77
C GLU A 55 3.60 -13.05 10.86
N LYS A 56 3.64 -12.81 9.54
CA LYS A 56 4.37 -13.62 8.55
C LYS A 56 5.83 -13.21 8.36
N ASN A 57 6.37 -12.32 9.21
CA ASN A 57 7.71 -11.73 9.13
C ASN A 57 7.95 -10.88 7.87
N ILE A 58 6.91 -10.23 7.36
CA ILE A 58 6.98 -9.30 6.24
C ILE A 58 6.75 -7.89 6.77
N GLN A 59 7.83 -7.12 6.87
CA GLN A 59 7.75 -5.72 7.28
C GLN A 59 7.14 -4.87 6.16
N THR A 60 6.21 -4.00 6.53
CA THR A 60 5.57 -3.04 5.62
C THR A 60 5.52 -1.66 6.29
N SER A 61 5.30 -0.62 5.47
CA SER A 61 5.25 0.76 5.94
C SER A 61 4.10 1.52 5.28
N VAL A 62 3.80 2.73 5.76
CA VAL A 62 2.80 3.62 5.18
C VAL A 62 3.49 4.93 4.81
N HIS A 63 3.45 5.30 3.53
CA HIS A 63 4.10 6.50 2.99
C HIS A 63 3.04 7.39 2.33
N TYR A 64 2.55 8.45 2.97
CA TYR A 64 2.91 8.96 4.30
C TYR A 64 1.66 9.31 5.12
N PHE A 65 1.84 9.53 6.42
CA PHE A 65 0.81 10.13 7.27
C PHE A 65 0.51 11.55 6.77
N PRO A 66 -0.77 11.96 6.60
CA PRO A 66 -1.10 13.26 6.06
C PRO A 66 -0.59 14.40 6.94
N ASN A 67 0.15 15.34 6.34
CA ASN A 67 0.82 16.41 7.07
C ASN A 67 -0.16 17.26 7.90
N HIS A 68 -1.32 17.59 7.36
CA HIS A 68 -2.33 18.42 8.02
C HIS A 68 -2.96 17.77 9.26
N LEU A 69 -2.66 16.50 9.54
CA LEU A 69 -3.07 15.79 10.75
C LEU A 69 -1.96 15.70 11.80
N LEU A 70 -0.70 16.05 11.46
CA LEU A 70 0.40 16.07 12.43
C LEU A 70 0.21 17.23 13.40
N SER A 71 0.57 17.02 14.67
CA SER A 71 0.43 18.03 15.73
C SER A 71 1.17 19.34 15.42
N ILE A 72 2.32 19.28 14.75
CA ILE A 72 3.10 20.46 14.35
C ILE A 72 2.36 21.36 13.35
N PHE A 73 1.37 20.83 12.62
CA PHE A 73 0.54 21.58 11.68
C PHE A 73 -0.86 21.86 12.23
N ALA A 74 -1.06 21.78 13.56
CA ALA A 74 -2.37 21.95 14.20
C ALA A 74 -3.06 23.27 13.81
N ASP A 75 -2.31 24.36 13.70
CA ASP A 75 -2.83 25.69 13.32
C ASP A 75 -3.31 25.74 11.85
N TYR A 76 -2.86 24.80 11.02
CA TYR A 76 -3.21 24.67 9.61
C TYR A 76 -4.14 23.49 9.35
N LYS A 77 -4.75 22.93 10.40
CA LYS A 77 -5.63 21.77 10.27
C LYS A 77 -6.81 22.10 9.37
N THR A 78 -6.95 21.32 8.32
CA THR A 78 -8.04 21.41 7.35
C THR A 78 -8.50 20.01 6.97
N LYS A 79 -9.63 19.88 6.26
CA LYS A 79 -10.09 18.59 5.75
C LYS A 79 -9.58 18.39 4.34
N LEU A 80 -8.75 17.37 4.13
CA LEU A 80 -8.29 16.96 2.81
C LEU A 80 -8.77 15.51 2.56
N PRO A 81 -10.05 15.32 2.20
CA PRO A 81 -10.69 14.00 2.20
C PRO A 81 -10.00 12.99 1.28
N PHE A 82 -9.41 13.44 0.16
CA PHE A 82 -8.66 12.57 -0.73
C PHE A 82 -7.33 12.11 -0.12
N ALA A 83 -6.58 13.02 0.53
CA ALA A 83 -5.33 12.66 1.20
C ALA A 83 -5.57 11.71 2.37
N GLU A 84 -6.60 11.99 3.18
CA GLU A 84 -7.04 11.15 4.30
C GLU A 84 -7.53 9.78 3.82
N GLY A 85 -8.33 9.76 2.74
CA GLY A 85 -8.81 8.55 2.10
C GLY A 85 -7.68 7.68 1.56
N LEU A 86 -6.70 8.27 0.87
CA LEU A 86 -5.51 7.58 0.37
C LEU A 86 -4.67 6.99 1.51
N PHE A 87 -4.41 7.77 2.56
CA PHE A 87 -3.65 7.30 3.72
C PHE A 87 -4.24 6.03 4.35
N ASN A 88 -5.57 5.90 4.36
CA ASN A 88 -6.24 4.73 4.93
C ASN A 88 -6.08 3.45 4.10
N ILE A 89 -5.74 3.55 2.80
CA ILE A 89 -5.69 2.40 1.90
C ILE A 89 -4.28 2.07 1.40
N ILE A 90 -3.32 3.00 1.46
CA ILE A 90 -1.97 2.75 0.93
C ILE A 90 -1.14 1.86 1.87
N LEU A 91 -0.37 0.93 1.29
CA LEU A 91 0.60 0.10 2.02
C LEU A 91 1.85 -0.09 1.16
N SER A 92 3.02 0.15 1.74
CA SER A 92 4.31 -0.07 1.08
C SER A 92 4.80 -1.47 1.35
N LEU A 93 4.96 -2.24 0.28
CA LEU A 93 5.55 -3.58 0.32
C LEU A 93 7.08 -3.50 0.30
N PRO A 94 7.78 -4.56 0.75
CA PRO A 94 9.24 -4.62 0.65
C PRO A 94 9.71 -4.35 -0.77
N MET A 95 10.62 -3.38 -0.90
CA MET A 95 11.30 -3.03 -2.14
C MET A 95 12.73 -2.57 -1.81
N HIS A 96 13.71 -3.45 -2.01
CA HIS A 96 15.13 -3.17 -1.79
C HIS A 96 16.00 -4.21 -2.51
N LEU A 97 17.28 -3.89 -2.72
CA LEU A 97 18.21 -4.70 -3.53
C LEU A 97 18.46 -6.12 -2.99
N LYS A 98 18.27 -6.34 -1.69
CA LYS A 98 18.42 -7.68 -1.07
C LYS A 98 17.21 -8.62 -1.25
N LEU A 99 16.10 -8.16 -1.85
CA LEU A 99 14.94 -9.03 -2.08
C LEU A 99 15.24 -10.04 -3.18
N THR A 100 15.08 -11.32 -2.85
CA THR A 100 15.15 -12.39 -3.84
C THR A 100 13.80 -12.61 -4.52
N ASN A 101 13.80 -13.29 -5.66
CA ASN A 101 12.57 -13.75 -6.31
C ASN A 101 11.73 -14.66 -5.40
N LYS A 102 12.35 -15.39 -4.46
CA LYS A 102 11.63 -16.21 -3.48
C LYS A 102 10.89 -15.34 -2.47
N ASP A 103 11.54 -14.29 -1.97
CA ASP A 103 10.93 -13.33 -1.04
C ASP A 103 9.74 -12.62 -1.69
N VAL A 104 9.90 -12.14 -2.92
CA VAL A 104 8.80 -11.51 -3.68
C VAL A 104 7.62 -12.47 -3.86
N LYS A 105 7.89 -13.74 -4.21
CA LYS A 105 6.85 -14.78 -4.33
C LYS A 105 6.17 -15.06 -2.99
N TYR A 106 6.91 -15.06 -1.88
CA TYR A 106 6.38 -15.23 -0.54
C TYR A 106 5.46 -14.07 -0.14
N VAL A 107 5.89 -12.82 -0.36
CA VAL A 107 5.04 -11.63 -0.15
C VAL A 107 3.76 -11.72 -0.97
N ILE A 108 3.85 -12.03 -2.27
CA ILE A 108 2.68 -12.19 -3.13
C ILE A 108 1.73 -13.29 -2.60
N LYS A 109 2.28 -14.43 -2.17
CA LYS A 109 1.52 -15.54 -1.61
C LYS A 109 0.77 -15.11 -0.36
N CYS A 110 1.45 -14.46 0.60
CA CYS A 110 0.82 -14.01 1.85
C CYS A 110 -0.27 -12.97 1.61
N VAL A 111 -0.04 -12.00 0.73
CA VAL A 111 -1.09 -11.04 0.37
C VAL A 111 -2.31 -11.76 -0.23
N LYS A 112 -2.11 -12.73 -1.14
CA LYS A 112 -3.22 -13.53 -1.68
C LYS A 112 -3.90 -14.40 -0.63
N GLU A 113 -3.16 -14.94 0.32
CA GLU A 113 -3.70 -15.76 1.42
C GLU A 113 -4.61 -14.95 2.33
N PHE A 114 -4.29 -13.69 2.57
CA PHE A 114 -5.12 -12.79 3.39
C PHE A 114 -6.49 -12.48 2.78
N TYR A 115 -6.59 -12.44 1.44
CA TYR A 115 -7.83 -12.11 0.71
C TYR A 115 -8.63 -13.34 0.22
N LYS A 116 -8.22 -14.55 0.62
CA LYS A 116 -9.00 -15.76 0.39
C LYS A 116 -9.96 -15.98 1.54
#